data_AF-A0A954JV35-F1
#
_entry.id   AF-A0A954JV35-F1
#
_cell.length_a   1.000
_cell.length_b   1.000
_cell.length_c   1.000
_cell.angle_alpha   90.00
_cell.angle_beta   90.00
_cell.angle_gamma   90.00
#
_symmetry.space_group_name_H-M   'P 1'
#
loop_
_entity.id
_entity.type
_entity.pdbx_description
1 polymer ?
#
loop_
_entity_poly.entity_id
_entity_poly.type
_entity_poly.pdbx_seq_one_letter_code
_entity_poly.pdbx_strand_id
1 'polypeptide(L)'
;MKPLLLFIAVMVLSATDCYSAEGPQDATEQSLLQRDIVGLWLMGQSLCEGAESLPVVTHSDSDWGNLMFQRGVRTWSYGKYCDKPHERPAEQFSLVPLKATVNGGLGETIANGLADHLKFSLTGSQRDLNQRQKKLPHFLVTYAGQGGRMIDELSSVDQSTDPRTPESRRHGGGYYRTSLDDARRATAQAAARGETFGIAALVWMQGEGNAGPTGGINPSRWDKEIPRPAGLHWYRDRLIEFRKQWSHDLSAITGQTAEIPLFTYQTLSTAGEAQLLAADQDPHITLVGPHYMVASALNSRYAGRYGDPIHLSADGERWFGEQVAKVMHRVLKLGEAWQPLRPLNARVSPDRGSVLVEFHVPRPPLVLDETFLPREQLVRGEGYHSLYGFQVRSSKQAVSAIKAIELESPARLRIQLVSPLEAGTQFTLSYGLPYAGELGSITQIRTGPDIEGQPTTELILDQKFAPQLKPLLAEGAFFVSNMQGGAAYAQAPIRHVTEGKGKPVLRFENRELRKNKAFETGQTLTAYRGFSFGNLRDSDPEQAIYQFADPGYGTRTGQPYPLWNWCVLFKQFPISDQREEKPIPKQ
;
A
#
# COMPACT_ATOMS: atom_id res chain seq x y z
N MET A 1 32.59 -36.26 -61.21
CA MET A 1 31.25 -36.50 -60.64
C MET A 1 31.30 -36.26 -59.14
N LYS A 2 30.26 -35.61 -58.60
CA LYS A 2 30.00 -35.09 -57.24
C LYS A 2 30.58 -33.69 -56.92
N PRO A 3 29.73 -32.66 -56.74
CA PRO A 3 30.11 -31.38 -56.15
C PRO A 3 30.07 -31.43 -54.62
N LEU A 4 30.90 -30.57 -54.04
CA LEU A 4 31.22 -30.40 -52.63
C LEU A 4 30.06 -29.73 -51.87
N LEU A 5 29.68 -30.28 -50.71
CA LEU A 5 28.72 -29.68 -49.78
C LEU A 5 29.31 -28.39 -49.14
N LEU A 6 28.55 -27.31 -49.19
CA LEU A 6 28.82 -26.07 -48.48
C LEU A 6 28.12 -26.11 -47.10
N PHE A 7 28.90 -26.14 -46.03
CA PHE A 7 28.42 -25.96 -44.65
C PHE A 7 28.24 -24.46 -44.37
N ILE A 8 27.04 -24.05 -44.01
CA ILE A 8 26.74 -22.70 -43.52
C ILE A 8 27.03 -22.67 -42.02
N ALA A 9 28.02 -21.86 -41.62
CA ALA A 9 28.29 -21.52 -40.23
C ALA A 9 27.38 -20.36 -39.80
N VAL A 10 26.56 -20.59 -38.78
CA VAL A 10 25.77 -19.55 -38.10
C VAL A 10 26.67 -18.86 -37.08
N MET A 11 27.02 -17.59 -37.31
CA MET A 11 27.65 -16.74 -36.30
C MET A 11 26.60 -16.27 -35.29
N VAL A 12 26.79 -16.63 -34.03
CA VAL A 12 26.13 -16.01 -32.87
C VAL A 12 27.00 -14.85 -32.44
N LEU A 13 26.51 -13.61 -32.57
CA LEU A 13 27.16 -12.42 -32.04
C LEU A 13 26.82 -12.30 -30.54
N SER A 14 27.80 -12.59 -29.69
CA SER A 14 27.79 -12.29 -28.26
C SER A 14 27.98 -10.78 -28.06
N ALA A 15 27.02 -10.13 -27.42
CA ALA A 15 27.18 -8.77 -26.91
C ALA A 15 28.19 -8.79 -25.74
N THR A 16 29.22 -7.97 -25.84
CA THR A 16 30.24 -7.76 -24.82
C THR A 16 29.72 -6.88 -23.69
N ASP A 17 29.68 -7.44 -22.48
CA ASP A 17 29.44 -6.71 -21.23
C ASP A 17 30.58 -5.70 -20.96
N CYS A 18 30.21 -4.44 -20.73
CA CYS A 18 31.12 -3.45 -20.14
C CYS A 18 31.20 -3.71 -18.64
N TYR A 19 32.28 -4.37 -18.21
CA TYR A 19 32.70 -4.46 -16.82
C TYR A 19 32.97 -3.06 -16.26
N SER A 20 32.16 -2.63 -15.28
CA SER A 20 32.59 -1.58 -14.35
C SER A 20 33.57 -2.20 -13.36
N ALA A 21 34.74 -1.56 -13.20
CA ALA A 21 35.77 -2.01 -12.27
C ALA A 21 35.24 -2.00 -10.83
N GLU A 22 35.22 -3.18 -10.20
CA GLU A 22 35.01 -3.32 -8.76
C GLU A 22 36.16 -2.60 -8.03
N GLY A 23 35.83 -1.56 -7.27
CA GLY A 23 36.72 -1.05 -6.24
C GLY A 23 36.90 -2.10 -5.13
N PRO A 24 38.04 -2.12 -4.43
CA PRO A 24 38.28 -3.10 -3.36
C PRO A 24 37.22 -2.96 -2.27
N GLN A 25 36.44 -4.02 -2.08
CA GLN A 25 35.50 -4.17 -0.98
C GLN A 25 36.32 -4.39 0.31
N ASP A 26 36.18 -3.47 1.27
CA ASP A 26 36.83 -3.60 2.57
C ASP A 26 36.38 -4.88 3.27
N ALA A 27 37.34 -5.70 3.69
CA ALA A 27 37.14 -7.05 4.21
C ALA A 27 36.62 -7.11 5.67
N THR A 28 35.87 -6.10 6.14
CA THR A 28 35.40 -6.03 7.55
C THR A 28 33.90 -5.76 7.76
N GLU A 29 33.09 -5.58 6.72
CA GLU A 29 31.63 -5.55 6.89
C GLU A 29 31.00 -6.81 6.29
N GLN A 30 30.68 -7.78 7.15
CA GLN A 30 29.67 -8.78 6.80
C GLN A 30 28.40 -8.05 6.36
N SER A 31 27.79 -8.52 5.26
CA SER A 31 26.50 -7.99 4.80
C SER A 31 25.53 -7.95 6.00
N LEU A 32 24.78 -6.85 6.20
CA LEU A 32 23.87 -6.72 7.36
C LEU A 32 22.93 -7.92 7.52
N LEU A 33 22.56 -8.57 6.40
CA LEU A 33 21.73 -9.77 6.36
C LEU A 33 22.44 -11.07 6.79
N GLN A 34 23.74 -11.01 7.12
CA GLN A 34 24.55 -12.11 7.65
C GLN A 34 24.71 -12.07 9.17
N ARG A 35 24.23 -11.01 9.84
CA ARG A 35 24.21 -10.93 11.31
C ARG A 35 23.26 -11.96 11.92
N ASP A 36 23.50 -12.33 13.18
CA ASP A 36 22.66 -13.30 13.89
C ASP A 36 21.24 -12.76 14.09
N ILE A 37 21.13 -11.50 14.54
CA ILE A 37 19.87 -10.77 14.66
C ILE A 37 19.89 -9.57 13.72
N VAL A 38 18.83 -9.40 12.95
CA VAL A 38 18.65 -8.28 12.03
C VAL A 38 17.38 -7.50 12.36
N GLY A 39 17.53 -6.20 12.65
CA GLY A 39 16.43 -5.30 12.96
C GLY A 39 15.65 -4.86 11.72
N LEU A 40 14.33 -4.95 11.82
CA LEU A 40 13.36 -4.32 10.92
C LEU A 40 12.60 -3.26 11.74
N TRP A 41 12.96 -1.99 11.54
CA TRP A 41 12.54 -0.89 12.41
C TRP A 41 11.37 -0.12 11.80
N LEU A 42 10.19 -0.22 12.40
CA LEU A 42 8.96 0.38 11.87
C LEU A 42 8.61 1.67 12.62
N MET A 43 8.19 2.68 11.87
CA MET A 43 7.57 3.90 12.36
C MET A 43 6.37 4.24 11.48
N GLY A 44 5.36 4.88 12.05
CA GLY A 44 4.19 5.26 11.30
C GLY A 44 2.98 5.59 12.15
N GLN A 45 1.80 5.48 11.54
CA GLN A 45 0.52 5.73 12.18
C GLN A 45 -0.40 4.49 12.19
N SER A 46 -1.71 4.69 12.04
CA SER A 46 -2.75 3.69 12.30
C SER A 46 -2.59 2.39 11.50
N LEU A 47 -2.17 2.45 10.24
CA LEU A 47 -1.89 1.23 9.46
C LEU A 47 -0.69 0.47 10.04
N CYS A 48 0.40 1.17 10.32
CA CYS A 48 1.62 0.53 10.85
C CYS A 48 1.40 -0.14 12.22
N GLU A 49 0.51 0.41 13.05
CA GLU A 49 0.12 -0.19 14.33
C GLU A 49 -1.01 -1.22 14.22
N GLY A 50 -1.47 -1.58 13.02
CA GLY A 50 -2.55 -2.57 12.87
C GLY A 50 -3.89 -2.13 13.45
N ALA A 51 -4.23 -0.86 13.30
CA ALA A 51 -5.51 -0.34 13.79
C ALA A 51 -6.66 -1.07 13.08
N GLU A 52 -7.56 -1.64 13.88
CA GLU A 52 -8.75 -2.36 13.43
C GLU A 52 -8.47 -3.63 12.61
N SER A 53 -7.22 -4.07 12.56
CA SER A 53 -6.77 -5.29 11.85
C SER A 53 -7.11 -6.55 12.65
N LEU A 54 -8.41 -6.76 12.87
CA LEU A 54 -8.99 -7.81 13.71
C LEU A 54 -10.06 -8.62 12.95
N PRO A 55 -10.24 -9.90 13.28
CA PRO A 55 -9.43 -10.70 14.19
C PRO A 55 -8.01 -10.94 13.64
N VAL A 56 -7.02 -11.13 14.53
CA VAL A 56 -5.66 -11.52 14.10
C VAL A 56 -5.70 -12.86 13.37
N VAL A 57 -4.81 -13.05 12.39
CA VAL A 57 -4.71 -14.29 11.60
C VAL A 57 -3.42 -15.06 11.86
N THR A 58 -2.50 -14.48 12.65
CA THR A 58 -1.26 -15.13 13.08
C THR A 58 -1.29 -15.36 14.60
N HIS A 59 -1.92 -16.46 15.02
CA HIS A 59 -2.22 -16.74 16.44
C HIS A 59 -1.04 -17.25 17.28
N SER A 60 0.02 -17.73 16.63
CA SER A 60 1.18 -18.37 17.27
C SER A 60 2.48 -17.91 16.64
N ASP A 61 3.60 -18.44 17.14
CA ASP A 61 4.86 -18.46 16.40
C ASP A 61 4.60 -19.03 14.99
N SER A 62 5.16 -18.37 13.98
CA SER A 62 5.09 -18.76 12.57
C SER A 62 6.15 -19.79 12.16
N ASP A 63 6.98 -20.22 13.13
CA ASP A 63 8.04 -21.21 12.99
C ASP A 63 9.14 -20.79 12.00
N TRP A 64 9.32 -19.48 11.78
CA TRP A 64 10.40 -18.92 10.98
C TRP A 64 11.62 -18.48 11.81
N GLY A 65 11.51 -18.55 13.14
CA GLY A 65 12.56 -18.14 14.06
C GLY A 65 12.71 -16.63 14.17
N ASN A 66 11.74 -15.85 13.70
CA ASN A 66 11.75 -14.40 13.83
C ASN A 66 11.31 -13.97 15.23
N LEU A 67 11.71 -12.76 15.62
CA LEU A 67 11.69 -12.28 16.99
C LEU A 67 10.90 -10.98 17.14
N MET A 68 10.37 -10.78 18.33
CA MET A 68 9.90 -9.51 18.86
C MET A 68 10.38 -9.36 20.31
N PHE A 69 10.25 -8.17 20.89
CA PHE A 69 10.38 -8.04 22.34
C PHE A 69 9.21 -8.72 23.06
N GLN A 70 9.41 -9.14 24.31
CA GLN A 70 8.36 -9.69 25.18
C GLN A 70 7.15 -8.75 25.32
N ARG A 71 7.37 -7.44 25.18
CA ARG A 71 6.34 -6.39 25.10
C ARG A 71 5.44 -6.47 23.86
N GLY A 72 5.91 -7.14 22.81
CA GLY A 72 5.31 -7.20 21.49
C GLY A 72 6.03 -6.30 20.48
N VAL A 73 5.56 -6.34 19.23
CA VAL A 73 6.05 -5.47 18.14
C VAL A 73 5.79 -3.99 18.46
N ARG A 74 4.62 -3.66 19.03
CA ARG A 74 4.26 -2.29 19.44
C ARG A 74 4.95 -1.95 20.76
N THR A 75 6.07 -1.27 20.69
CA THR A 75 6.92 -0.99 21.86
C THR A 75 6.50 0.29 22.58
N TRP A 76 5.91 1.25 21.86
CA TRP A 76 5.32 2.45 22.44
C TRP A 76 3.94 2.16 23.06
N SER A 77 3.62 2.81 24.18
CA SER A 77 2.31 2.68 24.83
C SER A 77 1.91 3.98 25.52
N TYR A 78 0.67 4.40 25.31
CA TYR A 78 0.13 5.62 25.90
C TYR A 78 0.16 5.58 27.44
N GLY A 79 0.66 6.66 28.05
CA GLY A 79 0.74 6.83 29.50
C GLY A 79 1.77 5.95 30.21
N LYS A 80 2.61 5.22 29.48
CA LYS A 80 3.64 4.34 30.05
C LYS A 80 5.01 4.67 29.48
N TYR A 81 5.76 5.50 30.21
CA TYR A 81 7.13 5.89 29.88
C TYR A 81 7.27 6.58 28.50
N CYS A 82 6.25 7.30 28.05
CA CYS A 82 6.26 7.94 26.73
C CYS A 82 7.40 8.97 26.60
N ASP A 83 7.57 9.83 27.59
CA ASP A 83 8.61 10.86 27.66
C ASP A 83 9.98 10.33 28.12
N LYS A 84 9.98 9.17 28.79
CA LYS A 84 11.17 8.52 29.37
C LYS A 84 11.30 7.04 28.99
N PRO A 85 11.45 6.71 27.70
CA PRO A 85 11.47 5.32 27.25
C PRO A 85 12.61 4.48 27.86
N HIS A 86 13.70 5.10 28.28
CA HIS A 86 14.81 4.43 28.97
C HIS A 86 14.46 3.89 30.37
N GLU A 87 13.40 4.41 31.01
CA GLU A 87 12.89 3.92 32.30
C GLU A 87 11.97 2.69 32.13
N ARG A 88 11.69 2.25 30.89
CA ARG A 88 10.89 1.03 30.65
C ARG A 88 11.56 -0.19 31.31
N PRO A 89 10.81 -1.06 31.99
CA PRO A 89 11.39 -2.22 32.67
C PRO A 89 12.12 -3.17 31.73
N ALA A 90 13.32 -3.61 32.11
CA ALA A 90 14.22 -4.38 31.24
C ALA A 90 13.65 -5.75 30.85
N GLU A 91 12.87 -6.38 31.73
CA GLU A 91 12.21 -7.67 31.50
C GLU A 91 11.22 -7.65 30.33
N GLN A 92 10.76 -6.47 29.90
CA GLN A 92 9.86 -6.33 28.77
C GLN A 92 10.57 -6.48 27.41
N PHE A 93 11.90 -6.53 27.41
CA PHE A 93 12.73 -6.53 26.20
C PHE A 93 13.48 -7.84 25.98
N SER A 94 13.19 -8.90 26.74
CA SER A 94 13.68 -10.23 26.36
C SER A 94 13.14 -10.60 24.97
N LEU A 95 13.97 -11.24 24.16
CA LEU A 95 13.59 -11.66 22.81
C LEU A 95 12.70 -12.91 22.88
N VAL A 96 11.57 -12.87 22.20
CA VAL A 96 10.59 -13.96 22.11
C VAL A 96 10.15 -14.16 20.66
N PRO A 97 9.58 -15.33 20.31
CA PRO A 97 9.10 -15.55 18.95
C PRO A 97 8.07 -14.49 18.51
N LEU A 98 8.20 -14.07 17.25
CA LEU A 98 7.31 -13.11 16.61
C LEU A 98 5.90 -13.70 16.47
N LYS A 99 4.90 -12.94 16.92
CA LYS A 99 3.48 -13.24 16.74
C LYS A 99 2.65 -11.96 16.70
N ALA A 100 1.45 -12.05 16.13
CA ALA A 100 0.49 -10.95 16.24
C ALA A 100 0.01 -10.80 17.69
N THR A 101 -0.35 -9.57 18.05
CA THR A 101 -0.83 -9.21 19.40
C THR A 101 -2.07 -8.35 19.28
N VAL A 102 -3.00 -8.52 20.22
CA VAL A 102 -4.24 -7.72 20.27
C VAL A 102 -4.15 -6.73 21.43
N ASN A 103 -4.51 -5.47 21.17
CA ASN A 103 -4.66 -4.44 22.20
C ASN A 103 -5.85 -3.54 21.86
N GLY A 104 -7.01 -3.84 22.46
CA GLY A 104 -8.25 -3.13 22.17
C GLY A 104 -8.63 -3.29 20.69
N GLY A 105 -8.71 -2.18 19.96
CA GLY A 105 -8.95 -2.17 18.52
C GLY A 105 -7.71 -2.44 17.66
N LEU A 106 -6.51 -2.62 18.24
CA LEU A 106 -5.28 -2.89 17.49
C LEU A 106 -5.05 -4.41 17.37
N GLY A 107 -4.65 -4.90 16.21
CA GLY A 107 -4.53 -6.34 15.91
C GLY A 107 -3.26 -6.74 15.16
N GLU A 108 -3.40 -7.33 13.98
CA GLU A 108 -2.25 -7.76 13.16
C GLU A 108 -1.44 -6.53 12.70
N THR A 109 -0.11 -6.62 12.60
CA THR A 109 0.72 -5.63 11.87
C THR A 109 1.33 -6.31 10.66
N ILE A 110 1.91 -5.54 9.74
CA ILE A 110 2.77 -6.09 8.68
C ILE A 110 3.92 -7.00 9.17
N ALA A 111 4.31 -6.95 10.45
CA ALA A 111 5.53 -7.58 10.97
C ALA A 111 5.69 -9.06 10.60
N ASN A 112 4.64 -9.88 10.74
CA ASN A 112 4.72 -11.31 10.40
C ASN A 112 4.92 -11.52 8.91
N GLY A 113 4.06 -10.94 8.06
CA GLY A 113 4.23 -11.03 6.61
C GLY A 113 5.59 -10.51 6.14
N LEU A 114 6.08 -9.43 6.76
CA LEU A 114 7.36 -8.82 6.46
C LEU A 114 8.54 -9.75 6.82
N ALA A 115 8.67 -10.12 8.09
CA ALA A 115 9.82 -10.88 8.55
C ALA A 115 9.84 -12.30 7.98
N ASP A 116 8.68 -12.95 7.89
CA ASP A 116 8.57 -14.35 7.49
C ASP A 116 8.81 -14.51 5.98
N HIS A 117 8.28 -13.61 5.15
CA HIS A 117 8.53 -13.65 3.70
C HIS A 117 9.97 -13.26 3.36
N LEU A 118 10.57 -12.29 4.07
CA LEU A 118 11.97 -11.94 3.86
C LEU A 118 12.90 -13.10 4.24
N LYS A 119 12.58 -13.79 5.35
CA LYS A 119 13.28 -15.00 5.78
C LYS A 119 13.18 -16.11 4.75
N PHE A 120 11.98 -16.35 4.22
CA PHE A 120 11.75 -17.31 3.14
C PHE A 120 12.60 -16.98 1.91
N SER A 121 12.57 -15.72 1.46
CA SER A 121 13.30 -15.27 0.28
C SER A 121 14.82 -15.48 0.40
N LEU A 122 15.37 -15.27 1.60
CA LEU A 122 16.81 -15.43 1.85
C LEU A 122 17.24 -16.88 2.04
N THR A 123 16.37 -17.75 2.55
CA THR A 123 16.76 -19.09 3.02
C THR A 123 16.13 -20.25 2.25
N GLY A 124 15.21 -19.94 1.33
CA GLY A 124 14.45 -20.87 0.50
C GLY A 124 13.38 -21.66 1.28
N SER A 125 12.65 -22.52 0.58
CA SER A 125 11.72 -23.46 1.22
C SER A 125 12.50 -24.54 1.99
N GLN A 126 12.42 -24.53 3.31
CA GLN A 126 12.92 -25.60 4.18
C GLN A 126 11.72 -26.37 4.72
N ARG A 127 11.63 -27.67 4.41
CA ARG A 127 10.52 -28.54 4.88
C ARG A 127 10.68 -28.94 6.35
N ASP A 128 11.90 -28.91 6.88
CA ASP A 128 12.19 -29.18 8.28
C ASP A 128 12.05 -27.88 9.10
N LEU A 129 11.01 -27.83 9.94
CA LEU A 129 10.68 -26.68 10.79
C LEU A 129 11.80 -26.35 11.79
N ASN A 130 12.44 -27.36 12.38
CA ASN A 130 13.51 -27.17 13.37
C ASN A 130 14.75 -26.57 12.72
N GLN A 131 15.07 -26.99 11.49
CA GLN A 131 16.16 -26.39 10.72
C GLN A 131 15.82 -24.97 10.28
N ARG A 132 14.57 -24.73 9.87
CA ARG A 132 14.09 -23.42 9.43
C ARG A 132 14.19 -22.37 10.55
N GLN A 133 13.71 -22.71 11.75
CA GLN A 133 13.75 -21.81 12.91
C GLN A 133 15.18 -21.44 13.33
N LYS A 134 16.16 -22.33 13.13
CA LYS A 134 17.57 -22.10 13.51
C LYS A 134 18.40 -21.37 12.46
N LYS A 135 17.91 -21.24 11.23
CA LYS A 135 18.66 -20.51 10.20
C LYS A 135 18.80 -19.06 10.63
N LEU A 136 19.90 -18.43 10.25
CA LEU A 136 20.12 -16.98 10.37
C LEU A 136 19.69 -16.26 9.09
N PRO A 137 19.45 -14.94 9.12
CA PRO A 137 19.34 -14.09 10.32
C PRO A 137 17.99 -14.24 11.04
N HIS A 138 17.93 -14.04 12.35
CA HIS A 138 16.66 -13.88 13.08
C HIS A 138 16.18 -12.43 12.97
N PHE A 139 15.04 -12.17 12.34
CA PHE A 139 14.54 -10.80 12.21
C PHE A 139 13.86 -10.34 13.50
N LEU A 140 14.33 -9.23 14.08
CA LEU A 140 13.68 -8.54 15.19
C LEU A 140 12.84 -7.38 14.66
N VAL A 141 11.53 -7.44 14.84
CA VAL A 141 10.60 -6.39 14.39
C VAL A 141 10.13 -5.53 15.56
N THR A 142 10.21 -4.21 15.41
CA THR A 142 9.75 -3.23 16.41
C THR A 142 8.96 -2.11 15.76
N TYR A 143 8.02 -1.52 16.49
CA TYR A 143 7.19 -0.41 16.06
C TYR A 143 6.98 0.61 17.17
N ALA A 144 7.30 1.87 16.90
CA ALA A 144 7.25 2.97 17.85
C ALA A 144 6.42 4.17 17.36
N GLY A 145 5.18 3.96 16.91
CA GLY A 145 4.28 5.03 16.47
C GLY A 145 2.89 4.99 17.12
N GLN A 146 1.98 5.82 16.62
CA GLN A 146 0.57 5.80 17.01
C GLN A 146 -0.36 6.28 15.89
N GLY A 147 -1.59 5.77 15.87
CA GLY A 147 -2.69 6.26 15.05
C GLY A 147 -2.89 7.78 15.04
N GLY A 148 -3.18 8.30 13.85
CA GLY A 148 -3.53 9.70 13.61
C GLY A 148 -2.39 10.70 13.85
N ARG A 149 -1.13 10.25 13.86
CA ARG A 149 0.04 11.14 13.95
C ARG A 149 0.45 11.71 12.59
N MET A 150 0.87 12.97 12.60
CA MET A 150 1.61 13.63 11.53
C MET A 150 3.11 13.32 11.63
N ILE A 151 3.86 13.51 10.54
CA ILE A 151 5.31 13.24 10.50
C ILE A 151 6.10 13.97 11.62
N ASP A 152 5.80 15.24 11.87
CA ASP A 152 6.50 16.02 12.91
C ASP A 152 6.12 15.58 14.35
N GLU A 153 4.99 14.89 14.53
CA GLU A 153 4.63 14.28 15.81
C GLU A 153 5.42 12.99 16.06
N LEU A 154 5.80 12.26 15.00
CA LEU A 154 6.55 11.00 15.10
C LEU A 154 8.07 11.22 15.06
N SER A 155 8.52 12.35 14.52
CA SER A 155 9.94 12.71 14.40
C SER A 155 10.57 13.17 15.72
N SER A 156 11.87 13.49 15.67
CA SER A 156 12.58 14.14 16.77
C SER A 156 12.01 15.51 17.18
N VAL A 157 11.22 16.14 16.31
CA VAL A 157 10.50 17.40 16.61
C VAL A 157 9.45 17.19 17.70
N ASP A 158 8.81 16.02 17.74
CA ASP A 158 7.80 15.60 18.72
C ASP A 158 6.69 16.64 19.00
N GLN A 159 6.02 17.09 17.93
CA GLN A 159 4.88 18.01 18.05
C GLN A 159 3.66 17.42 18.79
N SER A 160 3.70 16.15 19.16
CA SER A 160 2.59 15.47 19.84
C SER A 160 2.34 16.00 21.26
N THR A 161 3.36 16.64 21.85
CA THR A 161 3.33 17.28 23.17
C THR A 161 3.18 18.80 23.10
N ASP A 162 2.90 19.36 21.91
CA ASP A 162 2.82 20.80 21.69
C ASP A 162 1.78 21.46 22.62
N PRO A 163 2.15 22.53 23.34
CA PRO A 163 1.29 23.15 24.34
C PRO A 163 0.00 23.76 23.77
N ARG A 164 -0.06 24.05 22.45
CA ARG A 164 -1.28 24.49 21.76
C ARG A 164 -2.35 23.41 21.71
N THR A 165 -1.96 22.14 21.80
CA THR A 165 -2.91 21.04 21.93
C THR A 165 -3.56 21.10 23.31
N PRO A 166 -4.91 21.12 23.42
CA PRO A 166 -5.59 21.03 24.71
C PRO A 166 -5.09 19.80 25.47
N GLU A 167 -4.88 19.91 26.78
CA GLU A 167 -4.32 18.83 27.60
C GLU A 167 -5.10 17.51 27.45
N SER A 168 -6.44 17.59 27.37
CA SER A 168 -7.32 16.43 27.14
C SER A 168 -7.15 15.75 25.78
N ARG A 169 -6.43 16.38 24.85
CA ARG A 169 -6.13 15.88 23.51
C ARG A 169 -4.63 15.79 23.24
N ARG A 170 -3.76 16.11 24.21
CA ARG A 170 -2.31 15.91 24.08
C ARG A 170 -2.04 14.42 24.04
N HIS A 171 -1.12 14.04 23.16
CA HIS A 171 -0.72 12.65 23.01
C HIS A 171 0.57 12.41 23.80
N GLY A 172 0.90 11.15 24.06
CA GLY A 172 1.97 10.82 25.01
C GLY A 172 3.38 11.22 24.53
N GLY A 173 3.59 11.36 23.22
CA GLY A 173 4.87 11.71 22.63
C GLY A 173 5.98 10.69 22.84
N GLY A 174 7.21 11.11 22.52
CA GLY A 174 8.42 10.32 22.63
C GLY A 174 8.44 9.06 21.74
N TYR A 175 7.71 9.06 20.63
CA TYR A 175 7.74 8.01 19.60
C TYR A 175 9.16 7.80 19.06
N TYR A 176 9.79 8.86 18.59
CA TYR A 176 11.17 8.84 18.11
C TYR A 176 12.15 8.31 19.16
N ARG A 177 12.05 8.83 20.40
CA ARG A 177 12.90 8.40 21.53
C ARG A 177 12.70 6.93 21.88
N THR A 178 11.47 6.43 21.73
CA THR A 178 11.11 5.02 21.92
C THR A 178 11.81 4.15 20.88
N SER A 179 11.76 4.54 19.60
CA SER A 179 12.46 3.83 18.52
C SER A 179 13.97 3.72 18.77
N LEU A 180 14.59 4.79 19.28
CA LEU A 180 16.01 4.78 19.64
C LEU A 180 16.30 3.90 20.87
N ASP A 181 15.45 3.95 21.89
CA ASP A 181 15.62 3.09 23.07
C ASP A 181 15.46 1.61 22.70
N ASP A 182 14.51 1.27 21.82
CA ASP A 182 14.36 -0.08 21.29
C ASP A 182 15.66 -0.60 20.66
N ALA A 183 16.39 0.25 19.92
CA ALA A 183 17.67 -0.13 19.31
C ALA A 183 18.77 -0.40 20.36
N ARG A 184 18.78 0.40 21.45
CA ARG A 184 19.68 0.15 22.60
C ARG A 184 19.35 -1.17 23.29
N ARG A 185 18.05 -1.45 23.47
CA ARG A 185 17.57 -2.71 24.07
C ARG A 185 17.94 -3.91 23.21
N ALA A 186 17.74 -3.84 21.90
CA ALA A 186 18.11 -4.90 20.96
C ALA A 186 19.62 -5.18 20.98
N THR A 187 20.44 -4.12 20.93
CA THR A 187 21.91 -4.23 21.02
C THR A 187 22.34 -4.92 22.32
N ALA A 188 21.76 -4.52 23.45
CA ALA A 188 22.05 -5.14 24.74
C ALA A 188 21.60 -6.61 24.82
N GLN A 189 20.44 -6.96 24.26
CA GLN A 189 19.95 -8.34 24.22
C GLN A 189 20.84 -9.25 23.36
N ALA A 190 21.24 -8.78 22.17
CA ALA A 190 22.14 -9.52 21.30
C ALA A 190 23.51 -9.74 21.97
N ALA A 191 24.08 -8.69 22.56
CA ALA A 191 25.34 -8.78 23.30
C ALA A 191 25.25 -9.77 24.47
N ALA A 192 24.15 -9.76 25.24
CA ALA A 192 23.93 -10.71 26.34
C ALA A 192 23.82 -12.18 25.87
N ARG A 193 23.47 -12.40 24.60
CA ARG A 193 23.39 -13.72 23.95
C ARG A 193 24.67 -14.11 23.20
N GLY A 194 25.66 -13.22 23.14
CA GLY A 194 26.86 -13.41 22.31
C GLY A 194 26.58 -13.37 20.81
N GLU A 195 25.47 -12.76 20.39
CA GLU A 195 24.99 -12.66 19.02
C GLU A 195 25.26 -11.26 18.45
N THR A 196 25.46 -11.17 17.14
CA THR A 196 25.62 -9.91 16.41
C THR A 196 24.25 -9.28 16.09
N PHE A 197 24.14 -7.95 16.18
CA PHE A 197 22.91 -7.20 15.87
C PHE A 197 23.18 -5.98 15.00
N GLY A 198 22.33 -5.75 14.00
CA GLY A 198 22.25 -4.50 13.23
C GLY A 198 20.87 -4.32 12.60
N ILE A 199 20.53 -3.10 12.21
CA ILE A 199 19.26 -2.76 11.57
C ILE A 199 19.48 -2.69 10.06
N ALA A 200 18.79 -3.55 9.30
CA ALA A 200 18.93 -3.60 7.84
C ALA A 200 17.97 -2.66 7.12
N ALA A 201 16.85 -2.29 7.74
CA ALA A 201 15.85 -1.44 7.11
C ALA A 201 15.00 -0.68 8.10
N LEU A 202 14.64 0.53 7.68
CA LEU A 202 13.56 1.32 8.24
C LEU A 202 12.30 1.10 7.40
N VAL A 203 11.14 1.08 8.04
CA VAL A 203 9.84 1.01 7.37
C VAL A 203 8.97 2.17 7.84
N TRP A 204 8.44 2.93 6.87
CA TRP A 204 7.60 4.10 7.12
C TRP A 204 6.21 3.92 6.54
N MET A 205 5.21 3.83 7.42
CA MET A 205 3.80 3.77 7.06
C MET A 205 3.02 4.93 7.68
N GLN A 206 3.16 6.11 7.08
CA GLN A 206 2.42 7.31 7.43
C GLN A 206 2.26 8.24 6.23
N GLY A 207 1.21 9.06 6.30
CA GLY A 207 0.97 10.20 5.40
C GLY A 207 -0.48 10.68 5.46
N GLU A 208 -1.40 9.84 5.94
CA GLU A 208 -2.82 10.14 6.05
C GLU A 208 -3.06 11.29 7.04
N GLY A 209 -2.31 11.32 8.16
CA GLY A 209 -2.39 12.40 9.14
C GLY A 209 -2.01 13.78 8.60
N ASN A 210 -1.15 13.83 7.57
CA ASN A 210 -0.74 15.06 6.90
C ASN A 210 -1.63 15.42 5.70
N ALA A 211 -2.58 14.58 5.32
CA ALA A 211 -3.45 14.85 4.18
C ALA A 211 -4.42 16.01 4.50
N GLY A 212 -4.35 17.07 3.69
CA GLY A 212 -5.25 18.21 3.83
C GLY A 212 -6.63 17.97 3.20
N PRO A 213 -7.69 18.62 3.71
CA PRO A 213 -9.07 18.40 3.25
C PRO A 213 -9.32 18.90 1.82
N THR A 214 -8.50 19.81 1.30
CA THR A 214 -8.62 20.31 -0.09
C THR A 214 -7.65 19.62 -1.05
N GLY A 215 -6.92 18.61 -0.58
CA GLY A 215 -5.96 17.85 -1.35
C GLY A 215 -4.53 18.39 -1.29
N GLY A 216 -4.24 19.37 -0.45
CA GLY A 216 -2.89 19.80 -0.05
C GLY A 216 -2.31 18.97 1.09
N ILE A 217 -1.36 19.55 1.82
CA ILE A 217 -0.69 18.95 2.98
C ILE A 217 -0.82 19.86 4.20
N ASN A 218 -1.29 19.31 5.31
CA ASN A 218 -1.22 19.95 6.62
C ASN A 218 0.15 19.65 7.24
N PRO A 219 1.02 20.65 7.47
CA PRO A 219 2.35 20.39 8.02
C PRO A 219 2.29 20.10 9.53
N SER A 220 1.30 20.65 10.23
CA SER A 220 0.97 20.36 11.62
C SER A 220 -0.53 20.42 11.87
N ARG A 221 -0.95 20.18 13.12
CA ARG A 221 -2.36 20.29 13.56
C ARG A 221 -2.91 21.72 13.54
N TRP A 222 -2.03 22.71 13.51
CA TRP A 222 -2.37 24.14 13.74
C TRP A 222 -2.13 25.00 12.51
N ASP A 223 -1.18 24.58 11.68
CA ASP A 223 -0.78 25.33 10.52
C ASP A 223 -1.80 25.19 9.39
N LYS A 224 -1.81 26.20 8.52
CA LYS A 224 -2.67 26.19 7.35
C LYS A 224 -2.23 25.08 6.39
N GLU A 225 -3.22 24.47 5.76
CA GLU A 225 -2.99 23.55 4.64
C GLU A 225 -2.13 24.24 3.58
N ILE A 226 -1.02 23.61 3.21
CA ILE A 226 -0.16 24.03 2.12
C ILE A 226 -0.78 23.47 0.83
N PRO A 227 -1.19 24.34 -0.13
CA PRO A 227 -1.74 23.87 -1.39
C PRO A 227 -0.75 23.03 -2.20
N ARG A 228 -1.27 22.18 -3.08
CA ARG A 228 -0.45 21.57 -4.14
C ARG A 228 0.06 22.66 -5.10
N PRO A 229 1.30 22.61 -5.62
CA PRO A 229 2.32 21.55 -5.49
C PRO A 229 3.26 21.72 -4.28
N ALA A 230 3.28 22.89 -3.63
CA ALA A 230 4.21 23.19 -2.54
C ALA A 230 4.09 22.20 -1.36
N GLY A 231 2.88 21.75 -1.04
CA GLY A 231 2.68 20.74 0.00
C GLY A 231 3.37 19.40 -0.30
N LEU A 232 3.42 18.99 -1.58
CA LEU A 232 4.11 17.77 -1.99
C LEU A 232 5.61 17.86 -1.74
N HIS A 233 6.22 18.99 -2.13
CA HIS A 233 7.65 19.23 -1.87
C HIS A 233 7.96 19.32 -0.38
N TRP A 234 7.09 19.97 0.40
CA TRP A 234 7.26 20.06 1.85
C TRP A 234 7.31 18.66 2.49
N TYR A 235 6.34 17.79 2.19
CA TYR A 235 6.30 16.45 2.78
C TYR A 235 7.46 15.59 2.29
N ARG A 236 7.82 15.68 1.00
CA ARG A 236 9.00 15.02 0.42
C ARG A 236 10.26 15.38 1.20
N ASP A 237 10.55 16.67 1.34
CA ASP A 237 11.77 17.14 1.99
C ASP A 237 11.79 16.76 3.47
N ARG A 238 10.64 16.83 4.14
CA ARG A 238 10.50 16.41 5.54
C ARG A 238 10.73 14.90 5.72
N LEU A 239 10.23 14.06 4.82
CA LEU A 239 10.46 12.62 4.86
C LEU A 239 11.95 12.27 4.65
N ILE A 240 12.62 12.96 3.73
CA ILE A 240 14.07 12.81 3.49
C ILE A 240 14.87 13.21 4.73
N GLU A 241 14.56 14.36 5.33
CA GLU A 241 15.19 14.83 6.57
C GLU A 241 14.98 13.83 7.71
N PHE A 242 13.73 13.41 7.92
CA PHE A 242 13.38 12.45 8.96
C PHE A 242 14.13 11.12 8.80
N ARG A 243 14.18 10.57 7.58
CA ARG A 243 14.96 9.36 7.28
C ARG A 243 16.43 9.53 7.65
N LYS A 244 17.07 10.60 7.19
CA LYS A 244 18.51 10.84 7.44
C LYS A 244 18.81 10.89 8.92
N GLN A 245 18.02 11.64 9.67
CA GLN A 245 18.17 11.75 11.12
C GLN A 245 17.96 10.40 11.82
N TRP A 246 16.88 9.69 11.45
CA TRP A 246 16.55 8.40 12.06
C TRP A 246 17.60 7.32 11.78
N SER A 247 18.05 7.22 10.53
CA SER A 247 19.14 6.36 10.12
C SER A 247 20.43 6.68 10.87
N HIS A 248 20.81 7.95 10.94
CA HIS A 248 22.03 8.39 11.61
C HIS A 248 22.03 8.01 13.10
N ASP A 249 20.97 8.36 13.83
CA ASP A 249 20.88 8.11 15.27
C ASP A 249 20.84 6.62 15.60
N LEU A 250 20.14 5.82 14.78
CA LEU A 250 20.11 4.37 14.93
C LEU A 250 21.48 3.75 14.63
N SER A 251 22.15 4.19 13.57
CA SER A 251 23.48 3.70 13.20
C SER A 251 24.52 4.01 14.28
N ALA A 252 24.42 5.18 14.91
CA ALA A 252 25.26 5.55 16.05
C ALA A 252 25.03 4.63 17.27
N ILE A 253 23.81 4.13 17.48
CA ILE A 253 23.49 3.18 18.56
C ILE A 253 23.98 1.78 18.25
N THR A 254 23.84 1.32 17.00
CA THR A 254 24.19 -0.05 16.58
C THR A 254 25.62 -0.20 16.11
N GLY A 255 26.38 0.89 16.02
CA GLY A 255 27.75 0.92 15.50
C GLY A 255 27.85 0.68 13.99
N GLN A 256 26.76 0.88 13.23
CA GLN A 256 26.77 0.76 11.78
C GLN A 256 27.38 2.02 11.13
N THR A 257 28.12 1.83 10.04
CA THR A 257 28.73 2.95 9.30
C THR A 257 27.90 3.36 8.07
N ALA A 258 27.24 2.40 7.42
CA ALA A 258 26.35 2.64 6.30
C ALA A 258 25.00 3.23 6.74
N GLU A 259 24.41 4.09 5.90
CA GLU A 259 23.03 4.55 6.08
C GLU A 259 22.05 3.37 6.00
N ILE A 260 21.02 3.40 6.85
CA ILE A 260 19.96 2.41 6.87
C ILE A 260 18.87 2.87 5.87
N PRO A 261 18.56 2.06 4.82
CA PRO A 261 17.56 2.43 3.83
C PRO A 261 16.14 2.37 4.42
N LEU A 262 15.27 3.24 3.91
CA LEU A 262 13.87 3.35 4.30
C LEU A 262 12.95 2.86 3.19
N PHE A 263 12.06 1.94 3.54
CA PHE A 263 11.01 1.43 2.67
C PHE A 263 9.69 2.07 3.08
N THR A 264 9.02 2.70 2.12
CA THR A 264 7.70 3.29 2.33
C THR A 264 6.73 2.80 1.27
N TYR A 265 5.50 3.24 1.37
CA TYR A 265 4.37 2.85 0.58
C TYR A 265 3.69 4.09 0.01
N GLN A 266 2.89 3.93 -1.02
CA GLN A 266 2.02 5.02 -1.44
C GLN A 266 0.80 5.05 -0.53
N THR A 267 0.79 6.02 0.38
CA THR A 267 -0.41 6.36 1.14
C THR A 267 -1.54 6.73 0.16
N LEU A 268 -2.78 6.31 0.42
CA LEU A 268 -3.95 6.63 -0.43
C LEU A 268 -4.48 8.05 -0.15
N SER A 269 -3.57 9.03 -0.17
CA SER A 269 -3.81 10.44 0.06
C SER A 269 -2.80 11.28 -0.74
N THR A 270 -2.85 12.61 -0.60
CA THR A 270 -1.85 13.51 -1.23
C THR A 270 -0.42 13.21 -0.81
N ALA A 271 -0.19 12.70 0.41
CA ALA A 271 1.15 12.32 0.86
C ALA A 271 1.75 11.17 0.03
N GLY A 272 0.92 10.32 -0.58
CA GLY A 272 1.32 9.25 -1.49
C GLY A 272 2.20 9.71 -2.64
N GLU A 273 1.84 10.84 -3.26
CA GLU A 273 2.63 11.42 -4.35
C GLU A 273 3.94 12.02 -3.83
N ALA A 274 3.93 12.63 -2.64
CA ALA A 274 5.13 13.15 -2.02
C ALA A 274 6.13 12.06 -1.61
N GLN A 275 5.64 10.88 -1.21
CA GLN A 275 6.47 9.70 -0.94
C GLN A 275 7.17 9.18 -2.20
N LEU A 276 6.47 9.19 -3.35
CA LEU A 276 7.09 8.87 -4.64
C LEU A 276 8.19 9.89 -4.99
N LEU A 277 7.91 11.20 -4.82
CA LEU A 277 8.91 12.24 -5.04
C LEU A 277 10.12 12.10 -4.10
N ALA A 278 9.93 11.57 -2.89
CA ALA A 278 11.02 11.34 -1.95
C ALA A 278 11.90 10.18 -2.40
N ALA A 279 11.30 9.10 -2.89
CA ALA A 279 12.01 7.96 -3.48
C ALA A 279 12.76 8.34 -4.77
N ASP A 280 12.23 9.27 -5.57
CA ASP A 280 12.91 9.79 -6.76
C ASP A 280 14.12 10.68 -6.43
N GLN A 281 14.12 11.33 -5.26
CA GLN A 281 15.14 12.31 -4.87
C GLN A 281 16.22 11.74 -3.95
N ASP A 282 15.89 10.76 -3.09
CA ASP A 282 16.83 10.13 -2.16
C ASP A 282 16.96 8.63 -2.46
N PRO A 283 18.14 8.14 -2.87
CA PRO A 283 18.33 6.73 -3.24
C PRO A 283 18.21 5.76 -2.05
N HIS A 284 18.17 6.26 -0.81
CA HIS A 284 17.91 5.46 0.38
C HIS A 284 16.42 5.41 0.75
N ILE A 285 15.53 5.98 -0.07
CA ILE A 285 14.07 5.82 0.06
C ILE A 285 13.56 4.95 -1.09
N THR A 286 12.95 3.82 -0.75
CA THR A 286 12.28 2.95 -1.72
C THR A 286 10.76 3.05 -1.54
N LEU A 287 10.04 3.43 -2.60
CA LEU A 287 8.58 3.26 -2.64
C LEU A 287 8.25 1.83 -3.10
N VAL A 288 7.72 1.01 -2.18
CA VAL A 288 7.31 -0.37 -2.46
C VAL A 288 6.21 -0.41 -3.52
N GLY A 289 5.19 0.44 -3.36
CA GLY A 289 4.02 0.52 -4.22
C GLY A 289 2.79 1.00 -3.44
N PRO A 290 1.61 1.04 -4.09
CA PRO A 290 0.35 1.32 -3.40
C PRO A 290 -0.11 0.12 -2.58
N HIS A 291 -1.08 0.36 -1.68
CA HIS A 291 -1.72 -0.68 -0.88
C HIS A 291 -3.22 -0.84 -1.17
N TYR A 292 -3.77 -0.17 -2.19
CA TYR A 292 -5.22 -0.22 -2.46
C TYR A 292 -5.73 -1.62 -2.83
N MET A 293 -4.86 -2.55 -3.21
CA MET A 293 -5.23 -3.92 -3.56
C MET A 293 -5.48 -4.80 -2.33
N VAL A 294 -4.92 -4.44 -1.17
CA VAL A 294 -5.00 -5.28 0.02
C VAL A 294 -6.35 -5.20 0.72
N ALA A 295 -6.61 -6.18 1.57
CA ALA A 295 -7.86 -6.30 2.30
C ALA A 295 -8.05 -5.15 3.31
N SER A 296 -9.23 -4.53 3.26
CA SER A 296 -9.60 -3.41 4.13
C SER A 296 -10.28 -3.90 5.42
N ALA A 297 -10.09 -3.15 6.51
CA ALA A 297 -10.76 -3.34 7.79
C ALA A 297 -12.28 -3.10 7.73
N LEU A 298 -12.82 -2.72 6.56
CA LEU A 298 -14.27 -2.75 6.30
C LEU A 298 -14.90 -4.12 6.63
N ASN A 299 -14.15 -5.21 6.45
CA ASN A 299 -14.54 -6.56 6.82
C ASN A 299 -14.13 -6.97 8.24
N SER A 300 -13.25 -6.20 8.88
CA SER A 300 -12.78 -6.47 10.22
C SER A 300 -13.85 -6.23 11.26
N ARG A 301 -13.77 -6.96 12.37
CA ARG A 301 -14.76 -6.90 13.44
C ARG A 301 -14.13 -6.93 14.81
N TYR A 302 -14.53 -5.97 15.65
CA TYR A 302 -14.05 -5.87 17.03
C TYR A 302 -15.05 -5.07 17.88
N ALA A 303 -15.16 -5.39 19.17
CA ALA A 303 -16.02 -4.68 20.12
C ALA A 303 -17.47 -4.44 19.62
N GLY A 304 -18.04 -5.39 18.88
CA GLY A 304 -19.40 -5.31 18.34
C GLY A 304 -19.58 -4.33 17.18
N ARG A 305 -18.51 -3.80 16.58
CA ARG A 305 -18.53 -2.93 15.39
C ARG A 305 -17.56 -3.41 14.30
N TYR A 306 -17.72 -2.84 13.10
CA TYR A 306 -16.78 -3.04 12.00
C TYR A 306 -15.66 -1.99 12.01
N GLY A 307 -14.53 -2.32 11.39
CA GLY A 307 -13.45 -1.37 11.13
C GLY A 307 -13.79 -0.37 10.03
N ASP A 308 -13.07 0.74 10.05
CA ASP A 308 -13.13 1.76 9.02
C ASP A 308 -12.37 1.34 7.76
N PRO A 309 -12.86 1.72 6.57
CA PRO A 309 -12.26 1.28 5.31
C PRO A 309 -10.83 1.79 5.10
N ILE A 310 -10.40 2.80 5.87
CA ILE A 310 -9.07 3.39 5.80
C ILE A 310 -7.99 2.46 6.33
N HIS A 311 -8.36 1.57 7.25
CA HIS A 311 -7.43 0.62 7.80
C HIS A 311 -7.41 -0.70 7.03
N LEU A 312 -6.38 -1.50 7.28
CA LEU A 312 -6.22 -2.82 6.68
C LEU A 312 -6.82 -3.88 7.60
N SER A 313 -7.40 -4.93 7.03
CA SER A 313 -7.73 -6.11 7.83
C SER A 313 -6.46 -6.85 8.23
N ALA A 314 -6.58 -7.88 9.08
CA ALA A 314 -5.42 -8.68 9.47
C ALA A 314 -4.73 -9.36 8.27
N ASP A 315 -5.50 -9.92 7.34
CA ASP A 315 -4.94 -10.42 6.07
C ASP A 315 -4.31 -9.30 5.23
N GLY A 316 -4.88 -8.09 5.26
CA GLY A 316 -4.35 -6.93 4.54
C GLY A 316 -2.97 -6.51 5.06
N GLU A 317 -2.81 -6.46 6.38
CA GLU A 317 -1.53 -6.22 7.05
C GLU A 317 -0.50 -7.28 6.69
N ARG A 318 -0.84 -8.56 6.85
CA ARG A 318 0.08 -9.67 6.54
C ARG A 318 0.48 -9.67 5.07
N TRP A 319 -0.47 -9.50 4.16
CA TRP A 319 -0.19 -9.42 2.74
C TRP A 319 0.69 -8.22 2.38
N PHE A 320 0.40 -7.03 2.92
CA PHE A 320 1.25 -5.87 2.66
C PHE A 320 2.67 -6.05 3.21
N GLY A 321 2.82 -6.72 4.36
CA GLY A 321 4.11 -7.16 4.88
C GLY A 321 4.91 -8.01 3.88
N GLU A 322 4.27 -9.00 3.25
CA GLU A 322 4.93 -9.82 2.22
C GLU A 322 5.36 -8.98 1.00
N GLN A 323 4.55 -8.00 0.60
CA GLN A 323 4.89 -7.08 -0.49
C GLN A 323 6.11 -6.22 -0.16
N VAL A 324 6.18 -5.71 1.07
CA VAL A 324 7.35 -4.96 1.56
C VAL A 324 8.58 -5.87 1.59
N ALA A 325 8.45 -7.09 2.11
CA ALA A 325 9.53 -8.08 2.18
C ALA A 325 10.11 -8.43 0.81
N LYS A 326 9.24 -8.66 -0.18
CA LYS A 326 9.63 -8.91 -1.56
C LYS A 326 10.50 -7.79 -2.11
N VAL A 327 10.07 -6.54 -1.95
CA VAL A 327 10.83 -5.38 -2.43
C VAL A 327 12.13 -5.21 -1.64
N MET A 328 12.10 -5.41 -0.32
CA MET A 328 13.31 -5.39 0.51
C MET A 328 14.32 -6.45 0.09
N HIS A 329 13.89 -7.66 -0.23
CA HIS A 329 14.78 -8.70 -0.75
C HIS A 329 15.45 -8.24 -2.05
N ARG A 330 14.68 -7.71 -3.00
CA ARG A 330 15.20 -7.22 -4.29
C ARG A 330 16.21 -6.09 -4.12
N VAL A 331 15.93 -5.12 -3.25
CA VAL A 331 16.83 -3.99 -3.01
C VAL A 331 18.06 -4.43 -2.20
N LEU A 332 17.87 -5.06 -1.04
CA LEU A 332 18.95 -5.31 -0.08
C LEU A 332 19.80 -6.52 -0.44
N LYS A 333 19.22 -7.55 -1.05
CA LYS A 333 19.93 -8.80 -1.39
C LYS A 333 20.32 -8.86 -2.86
N LEU A 334 19.44 -8.43 -3.76
CA LEU A 334 19.70 -8.50 -5.22
C LEU A 334 20.28 -7.20 -5.79
N GLY A 335 20.31 -6.11 -5.02
CA GLY A 335 20.86 -4.83 -5.46
C GLY A 335 20.02 -4.15 -6.55
N GLU A 336 18.73 -4.49 -6.68
CA GLU A 336 17.85 -3.89 -7.69
C GLU A 336 17.60 -2.42 -7.39
N ALA A 337 17.77 -1.55 -8.40
CA ALA A 337 17.32 -0.16 -8.37
C ALA A 337 15.78 -0.11 -8.53
N TRP A 338 15.07 -0.53 -7.48
CA TRP A 338 13.63 -0.71 -7.50
C TRP A 338 12.89 0.59 -7.83
N GLN A 339 11.92 0.50 -8.73
CA GLN A 339 10.87 1.50 -8.88
C GLN A 339 9.51 0.81 -8.91
N PRO A 340 8.45 1.43 -8.38
CA PRO A 340 7.11 0.89 -8.48
C PRO A 340 6.57 1.03 -9.91
N LEU A 341 5.52 0.28 -10.25
CA LEU A 341 4.82 0.43 -11.52
C LEU A 341 4.23 1.85 -11.63
N ARG A 342 4.70 2.63 -12.62
CA ARG A 342 4.35 4.05 -12.76
C ARG A 342 4.45 4.55 -14.21
N PRO A 343 3.71 5.61 -14.60
CA PRO A 343 3.84 6.19 -15.92
C PRO A 343 5.20 6.88 -16.09
N LEU A 344 5.80 6.75 -17.27
CA LEU A 344 7.03 7.45 -17.66
C LEU A 344 6.73 8.65 -18.55
N ASN A 345 5.81 8.49 -19.51
CA ASN A 345 5.32 9.57 -20.35
C ASN A 345 3.93 9.26 -20.91
N ALA A 346 3.22 10.31 -21.30
CA ALA A 346 1.94 10.23 -21.98
C ALA A 346 1.93 11.22 -23.16
N ARG A 347 1.41 10.78 -24.30
CA ARG A 347 1.35 11.59 -25.52
C ARG A 347 0.05 11.40 -26.28
N VAL A 348 -0.41 12.45 -26.94
CA VAL A 348 -1.55 12.38 -27.86
C VAL A 348 -1.13 11.63 -29.14
N SER A 349 -1.97 10.73 -29.64
CA SER A 349 -1.76 10.08 -30.94
C SER A 349 -1.90 11.07 -32.11
N PRO A 350 -1.34 10.79 -33.31
CA PRO A 350 -1.41 11.73 -34.45
C PRO A 350 -2.83 12.12 -34.87
N ASP A 351 -3.78 11.17 -34.81
CA ASP A 351 -5.21 11.40 -35.09
C ASP A 351 -5.95 12.06 -33.92
N ARG A 352 -5.26 12.30 -32.80
CA ARG A 352 -5.79 12.82 -31.52
C ARG A 352 -6.92 11.99 -30.92
N GLY A 353 -7.22 10.81 -31.47
CA GLY A 353 -8.25 9.89 -31.00
C GLY A 353 -7.79 9.01 -29.83
N SER A 354 -6.53 9.08 -29.42
CA SER A 354 -5.98 8.30 -28.33
C SER A 354 -4.91 9.04 -27.53
N VAL A 355 -4.68 8.56 -26.30
CA VAL A 355 -3.50 8.87 -25.49
C VAL A 355 -2.66 7.60 -25.37
N LEU A 356 -1.38 7.69 -25.70
CA LEU A 356 -0.40 6.60 -25.54
C LEU A 356 0.40 6.84 -24.27
N VAL A 357 0.50 5.84 -23.42
CA VAL A 357 1.17 5.93 -22.12
C VAL A 357 2.23 4.85 -22.02
N GLU A 358 3.48 5.24 -21.80
CA GLU A 358 4.58 4.33 -21.47
C GLU A 358 4.71 4.19 -19.96
N PHE A 359 5.02 3.00 -19.47
CA PHE A 359 5.20 2.70 -18.05
C PHE A 359 6.58 2.14 -17.75
N HIS A 360 7.08 2.43 -16.56
CA HIS A 360 8.07 1.59 -15.91
C HIS A 360 7.32 0.37 -15.35
N VAL A 361 7.71 -0.83 -15.75
CA VAL A 361 7.04 -2.07 -15.36
C VAL A 361 8.06 -2.96 -14.65
N PRO A 362 7.97 -3.17 -13.32
CA PRO A 362 9.00 -3.88 -12.57
C PRO A 362 9.20 -5.31 -13.06
N ARG A 363 8.10 -5.99 -13.41
CA ARG A 363 8.09 -7.31 -14.04
C ARG A 363 7.07 -7.35 -15.20
N PRO A 364 7.48 -7.02 -16.45
CA PRO A 364 6.59 -7.05 -17.61
C PRO A 364 5.98 -8.44 -17.88
N PRO A 365 4.82 -8.54 -18.57
CA PRO A 365 4.05 -7.43 -19.15
C PRO A 365 3.08 -6.76 -18.16
N LEU A 366 2.59 -5.58 -18.55
CA LEU A 366 1.39 -4.96 -17.99
C LEU A 366 0.19 -5.91 -18.11
N VAL A 367 -0.73 -5.81 -17.15
CA VAL A 367 -2.05 -6.43 -17.21
C VAL A 367 -3.12 -5.48 -16.67
N LEU A 368 -4.23 -5.40 -17.40
CA LEU A 368 -5.49 -4.84 -16.93
C LEU A 368 -6.25 -5.93 -16.16
N ASP A 369 -6.15 -5.89 -14.83
CA ASP A 369 -6.74 -6.90 -13.96
C ASP A 369 -8.22 -6.63 -13.69
N GLU A 370 -9.09 -7.53 -14.16
CA GLU A 370 -10.51 -7.56 -13.78
C GLU A 370 -10.88 -8.82 -12.97
N THR A 371 -9.87 -9.65 -12.65
CA THR A 371 -10.11 -10.94 -12.01
C THR A 371 -9.92 -10.88 -10.51
N PHE A 372 -8.95 -10.10 -10.04
CA PHE A 372 -8.71 -9.93 -8.63
C PHE A 372 -9.39 -8.66 -8.12
N LEU A 373 -9.17 -7.50 -8.72
CA LEU A 373 -9.96 -6.30 -8.39
C LEU A 373 -11.16 -6.15 -9.33
N PRO A 374 -12.30 -5.62 -8.85
CA PRO A 374 -13.39 -5.27 -9.75
C PRO A 374 -12.90 -4.22 -10.75
N ARG A 375 -13.43 -4.20 -11.97
CA ARG A 375 -13.07 -3.15 -12.91
C ARG A 375 -13.48 -1.79 -12.35
N GLU A 376 -12.52 -0.87 -12.23
CA GLU A 376 -12.80 0.54 -12.00
C GLU A 376 -13.49 1.10 -13.24
N GLN A 377 -14.68 1.65 -13.06
CA GLN A 377 -15.41 2.28 -14.16
C GLN A 377 -16.44 3.29 -13.67
N LEU A 378 -16.58 4.37 -14.43
CA LEU A 378 -17.65 5.35 -14.30
C LEU A 378 -18.20 5.66 -15.69
N VAL A 379 -19.41 5.21 -15.98
CA VAL A 379 -20.09 5.39 -17.28
C VAL A 379 -20.68 6.80 -17.37
N ARG A 380 -20.60 7.44 -18.55
CA ARG A 380 -21.33 8.68 -18.85
C ARG A 380 -21.48 8.87 -20.37
N GLY A 381 -22.73 8.91 -20.84
CA GLY A 381 -23.01 9.04 -22.27
C GLY A 381 -22.53 7.81 -23.03
N GLU A 382 -21.89 8.03 -24.19
CA GLU A 382 -21.43 6.97 -25.09
C GLU A 382 -20.10 6.31 -24.69
N GLY A 383 -19.56 6.61 -23.49
CA GLY A 383 -18.30 6.04 -23.01
C GLY A 383 -18.11 6.18 -21.51
N TYR A 384 -16.85 6.23 -21.09
CA TYR A 384 -16.44 6.22 -19.70
C TYR A 384 -15.78 7.53 -19.30
N HIS A 385 -16.23 8.10 -18.19
CA HIS A 385 -15.53 9.18 -17.49
C HIS A 385 -14.26 8.68 -16.80
N SER A 386 -14.22 7.40 -16.44
CA SER A 386 -13.05 6.70 -15.95
C SER A 386 -13.16 5.23 -16.28
N LEU A 387 -12.05 4.61 -16.67
CA LEU A 387 -11.98 3.20 -17.01
C LEU A 387 -10.63 2.62 -16.56
N TYR A 388 -10.66 1.50 -15.85
CA TYR A 388 -9.49 0.84 -15.23
C TYR A 388 -8.68 1.72 -14.28
N GLY A 389 -9.26 2.82 -13.80
CA GLY A 389 -8.64 3.84 -12.97
C GLY A 389 -8.25 5.09 -13.76
N PHE A 390 -8.18 5.04 -15.09
CA PHE A 390 -7.68 6.13 -15.91
C PHE A 390 -8.75 7.16 -16.25
N GLN A 391 -8.37 8.44 -16.15
CA GLN A 391 -9.20 9.57 -16.54
C GLN A 391 -8.36 10.64 -17.25
N VAL A 392 -8.87 11.11 -18.39
CA VAL A 392 -8.25 12.20 -19.16
C VAL A 392 -9.03 13.50 -18.91
N ARG A 393 -8.32 14.57 -18.52
CA ARG A 393 -8.91 15.89 -18.26
C ARG A 393 -8.23 16.98 -19.04
N SER A 394 -9.00 17.95 -19.53
CA SER A 394 -8.46 19.21 -20.06
C SER A 394 -7.99 20.12 -18.93
N SER A 395 -7.21 21.15 -19.26
CA SER A 395 -6.81 22.22 -18.34
C SER A 395 -8.00 22.94 -17.68
N LYS A 396 -9.17 22.95 -18.35
CA LYS A 396 -10.45 23.47 -17.82
C LYS A 396 -11.22 22.46 -16.97
N GLN A 397 -10.59 21.34 -16.59
CA GLN A 397 -11.15 20.25 -15.76
C GLN A 397 -12.29 19.46 -16.42
N ALA A 398 -12.56 19.65 -17.72
CA ALA A 398 -13.52 18.83 -18.46
C ALA A 398 -12.94 17.42 -18.68
N VAL A 399 -13.76 16.38 -18.46
CA VAL A 399 -13.36 14.98 -18.64
C VAL A 399 -13.60 14.57 -20.10
N SER A 400 -12.57 14.03 -20.75
CA SER A 400 -12.70 13.40 -22.07
C SER A 400 -13.21 11.97 -21.91
N ALA A 401 -14.28 11.62 -22.62
CA ALA A 401 -14.86 10.28 -22.55
C ALA A 401 -13.92 9.24 -23.19
N ILE A 402 -13.61 8.19 -22.43
CA ILE A 402 -12.81 7.04 -22.83
C ILE A 402 -13.74 6.02 -23.48
N LYS A 403 -13.36 5.51 -24.65
CA LYS A 403 -14.06 4.44 -25.36
C LYS A 403 -13.56 3.07 -24.92
N ALA A 404 -12.23 2.89 -24.90
CA ALA A 404 -11.58 1.63 -24.58
C ALA A 404 -10.15 1.88 -24.10
N ILE A 405 -9.58 0.90 -23.40
CA ILE A 405 -8.18 0.88 -23.00
C ILE A 405 -7.61 -0.48 -23.34
N GLU A 406 -6.47 -0.48 -24.03
CA GLU A 406 -5.82 -1.68 -24.56
C GLU A 406 -4.31 -1.63 -24.31
N LEU A 407 -3.70 -2.81 -24.18
CA LEU A 407 -2.24 -2.95 -24.10
C LEU A 407 -1.68 -3.03 -25.52
N GLU A 408 -0.76 -2.12 -25.86
CA GLU A 408 -0.09 -2.16 -27.17
C GLU A 408 1.20 -2.97 -27.15
N SER A 409 1.83 -3.04 -25.97
CA SER A 409 3.08 -3.77 -25.75
C SER A 409 3.20 -4.13 -24.26
N PRO A 410 4.21 -4.91 -23.86
CA PRO A 410 4.45 -5.24 -22.44
C PRO A 410 4.58 -4.04 -21.49
N ALA A 411 4.83 -2.81 -21.99
CA ALA A 411 5.01 -1.61 -21.19
C ALA A 411 4.21 -0.39 -21.69
N ARG A 412 3.32 -0.56 -22.67
CA ARG A 412 2.56 0.53 -23.28
C ARG A 412 1.07 0.26 -23.29
N LEU A 413 0.30 1.28 -22.96
CA LEU A 413 -1.15 1.29 -22.97
C LEU A 413 -1.67 2.38 -23.91
N ARG A 414 -2.73 2.07 -24.65
CA ARG A 414 -3.50 3.02 -25.46
C ARG A 414 -4.84 3.27 -24.80
N ILE A 415 -5.13 4.54 -24.52
CA ILE A 415 -6.44 5.03 -24.10
C ILE A 415 -7.14 5.57 -25.33
N GLN A 416 -8.12 4.85 -25.85
CA GLN A 416 -8.94 5.28 -26.98
C GLN A 416 -10.06 6.19 -26.47
N LEU A 417 -10.30 7.31 -27.13
CA LEU A 417 -11.32 8.29 -26.74
C LEU A 417 -12.54 8.20 -27.64
N VAL A 418 -13.70 8.60 -27.12
CA VAL A 418 -14.95 8.68 -27.89
C VAL A 418 -14.86 9.78 -28.95
N SER A 419 -14.20 10.89 -28.63
CA SER A 419 -13.98 12.01 -29.54
C SER A 419 -12.51 12.43 -29.51
N PRO A 420 -11.92 12.83 -30.65
CA PRO A 420 -10.56 13.34 -30.69
C PRO A 420 -10.35 14.53 -29.75
N LEU A 421 -9.16 14.61 -29.15
CA LEU A 421 -8.78 15.74 -28.29
C LEU A 421 -8.67 17.02 -29.12
N GLU A 422 -9.17 18.13 -28.58
CA GLU A 422 -9.06 19.46 -29.19
C GLU A 422 -7.59 19.87 -29.35
N ALA A 423 -7.22 20.41 -30.52
CA ALA A 423 -5.87 20.92 -30.77
C ALA A 423 -5.61 22.19 -29.96
N GLY A 424 -4.39 22.34 -29.41
CA GLY A 424 -4.00 23.50 -28.62
C GLY A 424 -4.53 23.51 -27.17
N THR A 425 -5.38 22.55 -26.80
CA THR A 425 -5.80 22.33 -25.41
C THR A 425 -4.81 21.42 -24.69
N GLN A 426 -4.38 21.81 -23.50
CA GLN A 426 -3.56 20.95 -22.64
C GLN A 426 -4.43 19.91 -21.94
N PHE A 427 -3.94 18.68 -21.89
CA PHE A 427 -4.59 17.57 -21.21
C PHE A 427 -3.67 16.93 -20.18
N THR A 428 -4.29 16.30 -19.20
CA THR A 428 -3.61 15.53 -18.16
C THR A 428 -4.28 14.17 -17.97
N LEU A 429 -3.49 13.21 -17.56
CA LEU A 429 -3.92 11.87 -17.18
C LEU A 429 -3.94 11.75 -15.66
N SER A 430 -4.97 11.15 -15.12
CA SER A 430 -5.01 10.73 -13.72
C SER A 430 -5.31 9.24 -13.65
N TYR A 431 -4.86 8.59 -12.59
CA TYR A 431 -5.08 7.19 -12.32
C TYR A 431 -5.47 7.00 -10.85
N GLY A 432 -6.61 6.37 -10.62
CA GLY A 432 -7.17 6.13 -9.29
C GLY A 432 -8.49 6.84 -9.08
N LEU A 433 -9.57 6.06 -9.05
CA LEU A 433 -10.89 6.48 -8.60
C LEU A 433 -11.55 5.34 -7.81
N PRO A 434 -12.56 5.62 -6.98
CA PRO A 434 -13.15 4.57 -6.14
C PRO A 434 -14.24 3.75 -6.84
N TYR A 435 -14.68 4.12 -8.05
CA TYR A 435 -15.91 3.59 -8.67
C TYR A 435 -15.73 2.18 -9.25
N ALA A 436 -16.58 1.23 -8.85
CA ALA A 436 -16.62 -0.13 -9.40
C ALA A 436 -17.73 -0.34 -10.45
N GLY A 437 -18.65 0.64 -10.58
CA GLY A 437 -19.70 0.66 -11.61
C GLY A 437 -21.13 0.63 -11.06
N GLU A 438 -22.09 0.85 -11.95
CA GLU A 438 -23.52 0.83 -11.63
C GLU A 438 -24.03 -0.60 -11.38
N LEU A 439 -24.90 -0.73 -10.39
CA LEU A 439 -25.51 -1.99 -9.97
C LEU A 439 -26.92 -2.18 -10.50
N GLY A 440 -27.67 -1.09 -10.70
CA GLY A 440 -29.09 -1.10 -11.06
C GLY A 440 -29.94 -0.21 -10.16
N SER A 441 -31.23 -0.15 -10.42
CA SER A 441 -32.18 0.68 -9.66
C SER A 441 -32.88 -0.10 -8.57
N ILE A 442 -33.12 0.56 -7.44
CA ILE A 442 -33.85 -0.01 -6.32
C ILE A 442 -35.32 -0.19 -6.72
N THR A 443 -35.81 -1.42 -6.74
CA THR A 443 -37.22 -1.74 -7.01
C THR A 443 -38.04 -1.92 -5.76
N GLN A 444 -37.40 -2.32 -4.66
CA GLN A 444 -38.06 -2.49 -3.37
C GLN A 444 -37.03 -2.31 -2.26
N ILE A 445 -37.49 -1.74 -1.14
CA ILE A 445 -36.76 -1.67 0.12
C ILE A 445 -37.59 -2.41 1.16
N ARG A 446 -36.95 -3.24 1.99
CA ARG A 446 -37.64 -3.94 3.08
C ARG A 446 -36.74 -4.08 4.30
N THR A 447 -37.35 -4.28 5.46
CA THR A 447 -36.64 -4.68 6.67
C THR A 447 -35.98 -6.03 6.45
N GLY A 448 -34.67 -6.11 6.71
CA GLY A 448 -33.92 -7.35 6.72
C GLY A 448 -33.97 -8.02 8.10
N PRO A 449 -33.34 -9.20 8.25
CA PRO A 449 -33.22 -9.86 9.55
C PRO A 449 -32.37 -9.02 10.52
N ASP A 450 -32.65 -9.10 11.82
CA ASP A 450 -31.74 -8.60 12.85
C ASP A 450 -30.46 -9.45 12.87
N ILE A 451 -29.31 -8.79 12.80
CA ILE A 451 -28.00 -9.43 12.89
C ILE A 451 -27.38 -8.98 14.21
N GLU A 452 -27.32 -9.91 15.17
CA GLU A 452 -26.66 -9.67 16.47
C GLU A 452 -27.21 -8.45 17.21
N GLY A 453 -28.53 -8.28 17.16
CA GLY A 453 -29.24 -7.16 17.76
C GLY A 453 -29.14 -5.85 16.98
N GLN A 454 -28.63 -5.88 15.74
CA GLN A 454 -28.60 -4.72 14.84
C GLN A 454 -29.65 -4.90 13.73
N PRO A 455 -30.58 -3.94 13.58
CA PRO A 455 -31.56 -3.97 12.51
C PRO A 455 -30.88 -3.75 11.16
N THR A 456 -31.35 -4.46 10.14
CA THR A 456 -30.82 -4.35 8.78
C THR A 456 -31.87 -3.89 7.79
N THR A 457 -31.42 -3.33 6.67
CA THR A 457 -32.24 -2.97 5.52
C THR A 457 -31.77 -3.76 4.31
N GLU A 458 -32.72 -4.27 3.54
CA GLU A 458 -32.49 -4.95 2.27
C GLU A 458 -32.96 -4.09 1.09
N LEU A 459 -32.07 -3.89 0.11
CA LEU A 459 -32.31 -3.20 -1.16
C LEU A 459 -32.41 -4.25 -2.28
N ILE A 460 -33.54 -4.29 -2.97
CA ILE A 460 -33.79 -5.23 -4.07
C ILE A 460 -33.64 -4.49 -5.40
N LEU A 461 -32.76 -4.97 -6.27
CA LEU A 461 -32.45 -4.32 -7.54
C LEU A 461 -33.28 -4.86 -8.71
N ASP A 462 -33.43 -4.05 -9.76
CA ASP A 462 -34.16 -4.39 -10.99
C ASP A 462 -33.43 -5.39 -11.89
N GLN A 463 -32.10 -5.34 -11.91
CA GLN A 463 -31.25 -6.13 -12.78
C GLN A 463 -30.32 -7.05 -12.00
N LYS A 464 -29.94 -8.16 -12.63
CA LYS A 464 -28.92 -9.07 -12.07
C LYS A 464 -27.56 -8.40 -12.05
N PHE A 465 -26.74 -8.80 -11.09
CA PHE A 465 -25.34 -8.41 -11.07
C PHE A 465 -24.62 -8.93 -12.29
N ALA A 466 -23.92 -8.01 -12.93
CA ALA A 466 -23.08 -8.36 -14.05
C ALA A 466 -21.91 -9.24 -13.55
N PRO A 467 -21.46 -10.24 -14.34
CA PRO A 467 -20.38 -11.14 -13.93
C PRO A 467 -19.10 -10.42 -13.51
N GLN A 468 -18.86 -9.22 -14.04
CA GLN A 468 -17.68 -8.40 -13.75
C GLN A 468 -17.62 -7.87 -12.30
N LEU A 469 -18.71 -8.00 -11.54
CA LEU A 469 -18.76 -7.64 -10.11
C LEU A 469 -18.37 -8.80 -9.19
N LYS A 470 -18.08 -9.99 -9.72
CA LYS A 470 -17.61 -11.13 -8.92
C LYS A 470 -16.40 -10.79 -8.03
N PRO A 471 -15.38 -10.03 -8.48
CA PRO A 471 -14.26 -9.66 -7.62
C PRO A 471 -14.70 -8.79 -6.43
N LEU A 472 -15.68 -7.90 -6.64
CA LEU A 472 -16.24 -7.05 -5.57
C LEU A 472 -16.91 -7.91 -4.47
N LEU A 473 -17.63 -8.97 -4.86
CA LEU A 473 -18.22 -9.91 -3.92
C LEU A 473 -17.15 -10.76 -3.20
N ALA A 474 -16.06 -11.10 -3.91
CA ALA A 474 -14.96 -11.86 -3.34
C ALA A 474 -14.19 -11.07 -2.27
N GLU A 475 -14.20 -9.73 -2.31
CA GLU A 475 -13.66 -8.86 -1.25
C GLU A 475 -14.51 -8.83 0.03
N GLY A 476 -15.72 -9.38 0.01
CA GLY A 476 -16.62 -9.50 1.18
C GLY A 476 -17.45 -8.24 1.48
N ALA A 477 -16.88 -7.05 1.31
CA ALA A 477 -17.58 -5.80 1.57
C ALA A 477 -17.23 -4.69 0.57
N PHE A 478 -18.23 -3.86 0.25
CA PHE A 478 -18.08 -2.69 -0.61
C PHE A 478 -19.11 -1.62 -0.27
N PHE A 479 -18.94 -0.39 -0.75
CA PHE A 479 -19.94 0.66 -0.58
C PHE A 479 -20.88 0.74 -1.77
N VAL A 480 -22.13 1.11 -1.50
CA VAL A 480 -23.09 1.57 -2.52
C VAL A 480 -23.50 3.00 -2.25
N SER A 481 -23.85 3.72 -3.31
CA SER A 481 -24.48 5.03 -3.23
C SER A 481 -25.42 5.29 -4.39
N ASN A 482 -26.41 6.16 -4.16
CA ASN A 482 -27.26 6.74 -5.20
C ASN A 482 -26.58 7.83 -6.03
N MET A 483 -25.32 8.20 -5.73
CA MET A 483 -24.51 9.20 -6.46
C MET A 483 -25.15 10.59 -6.59
N GLN A 484 -26.16 10.90 -5.77
CA GLN A 484 -26.82 12.21 -5.79
C GLN A 484 -25.93 13.31 -5.16
N GLY A 485 -26.13 14.56 -5.57
CA GLY A 485 -25.34 15.69 -5.05
C GLY A 485 -25.83 16.21 -3.69
N GLY A 486 -24.94 16.89 -2.97
CA GLY A 486 -25.29 17.64 -1.76
C GLY A 486 -25.87 16.78 -0.63
N ALA A 487 -26.98 17.24 -0.04
CA ALA A 487 -27.64 16.55 1.08
C ALA A 487 -28.51 15.35 0.67
N ALA A 488 -28.67 15.07 -0.63
CA ALA A 488 -29.50 13.97 -1.14
C ALA A 488 -28.74 12.63 -1.25
N TYR A 489 -27.43 12.64 -1.00
CA TYR A 489 -26.53 11.51 -1.15
C TYR A 489 -26.71 10.47 -0.04
N ALA A 490 -27.14 9.26 -0.40
CA ALA A 490 -27.18 8.10 0.50
C ALA A 490 -25.96 7.19 0.26
N GLN A 491 -25.42 6.60 1.33
CA GLN A 491 -24.29 5.66 1.26
C GLN A 491 -24.39 4.63 2.38
N ALA A 492 -24.10 3.36 2.07
CA ALA A 492 -23.96 2.30 3.07
C ALA A 492 -22.95 1.23 2.62
N PRO A 493 -22.26 0.57 3.57
CA PRO A 493 -21.49 -0.64 3.27
C PRO A 493 -22.42 -1.84 3.09
N ILE A 494 -22.17 -2.65 2.06
CA ILE A 494 -22.85 -3.91 1.79
C ILE A 494 -21.88 -5.04 2.12
N ARG A 495 -22.28 -5.95 3.01
CA ARG A 495 -21.51 -7.15 3.38
C ARG A 495 -22.24 -8.45 3.06
N HIS A 496 -23.45 -8.35 2.55
CA HIS A 496 -24.25 -9.52 2.22
C HIS A 496 -25.07 -9.26 0.97
N VAL A 497 -24.84 -10.13 0.00
CA VAL A 497 -25.49 -10.12 -1.31
C VAL A 497 -26.09 -11.49 -1.52
N THR A 498 -27.39 -11.54 -1.79
CA THR A 498 -28.11 -12.76 -2.16
C THR A 498 -28.95 -12.55 -3.41
N GLU A 499 -29.53 -13.63 -3.93
CA GLU A 499 -30.51 -13.57 -5.01
C GLU A 499 -31.88 -14.01 -4.49
N GLY A 500 -32.89 -13.16 -4.67
CA GLY A 500 -34.28 -13.44 -4.31
C GLY A 500 -35.17 -13.27 -5.53
N LYS A 501 -35.90 -14.34 -5.92
CA LYS A 501 -36.78 -14.34 -7.12
C LYS A 501 -36.06 -13.86 -8.40
N GLY A 502 -34.79 -14.19 -8.55
CA GLY A 502 -33.99 -13.80 -9.71
C GLY A 502 -33.41 -12.38 -9.66
N LYS A 503 -33.56 -11.66 -8.54
CA LYS A 503 -33.07 -10.29 -8.35
C LYS A 503 -32.03 -10.20 -7.24
N PRO A 504 -30.98 -9.38 -7.38
CA PRO A 504 -30.02 -9.15 -6.31
C PRO A 504 -30.67 -8.45 -5.11
N VAL A 505 -30.28 -8.89 -3.92
CA VAL A 505 -30.67 -8.32 -2.63
C VAL A 505 -29.41 -7.90 -1.89
N LEU A 506 -29.28 -6.61 -1.61
CA LEU A 506 -28.15 -6.03 -0.88
C LEU A 506 -28.57 -5.69 0.53
N ARG A 507 -27.80 -6.12 1.51
CA ARG A 507 -28.10 -5.86 2.93
C ARG A 507 -27.02 -5.02 3.60
N PHE A 508 -27.45 -4.03 4.36
CA PHE A 508 -26.60 -3.23 5.25
C PHE A 508 -27.23 -3.12 6.65
N GLU A 509 -26.38 -2.92 7.67
CA GLU A 509 -26.84 -2.61 9.03
C GLU A 509 -27.22 -1.13 9.14
N ASN A 510 -28.38 -0.83 9.71
CA ASN A 510 -28.94 0.52 9.71
C ASN A 510 -28.02 1.54 10.42
N ARG A 511 -27.25 1.09 11.42
CA ARG A 511 -26.27 1.92 12.13
C ARG A 511 -25.07 2.36 11.27
N GLU A 512 -24.83 1.71 10.14
CA GLU A 512 -23.74 2.03 9.21
C GLU A 512 -24.19 2.89 8.03
N LEU A 513 -25.46 3.28 8.00
CA LEU A 513 -25.95 4.25 7.02
C LEU A 513 -25.19 5.57 7.20
N ARG A 514 -24.46 5.98 6.17
CA ARG A 514 -23.66 7.20 6.20
C ARG A 514 -24.51 8.39 5.75
N LYS A 515 -24.09 9.59 6.17
CA LYS A 515 -24.67 10.88 5.77
C LYS A 515 -26.12 11.12 6.21
N ASN A 516 -26.67 10.27 7.09
CA ASN A 516 -28.03 10.38 7.63
C ASN A 516 -29.13 10.49 6.55
N LYS A 517 -28.91 9.87 5.37
CA LYS A 517 -29.87 9.89 4.26
C LYS A 517 -30.24 8.47 3.86
N ALA A 518 -31.54 8.17 3.90
CA ALA A 518 -32.09 6.89 3.49
C ALA A 518 -32.10 6.73 1.97
N PHE A 519 -32.01 5.47 1.53
CA PHE A 519 -32.26 5.09 0.14
C PHE A 519 -33.75 5.12 -0.17
N GLU A 520 -34.09 5.36 -1.44
CA GLU A 520 -35.47 5.43 -1.92
C GLU A 520 -35.61 4.56 -3.20
N THR A 521 -36.80 4.02 -3.42
CA THR A 521 -37.14 3.27 -4.63
C THR A 521 -36.97 4.13 -5.88
N GLY A 522 -36.53 3.53 -6.99
CA GLY A 522 -36.23 4.20 -8.25
C GLY A 522 -34.81 4.80 -8.34
N GLN A 523 -34.05 4.83 -7.24
CA GLN A 523 -32.66 5.30 -7.27
C GLN A 523 -31.73 4.25 -7.89
N THR A 524 -30.88 4.67 -8.83
CA THR A 524 -29.79 3.86 -9.36
C THR A 524 -28.62 3.85 -8.40
N LEU A 525 -28.09 2.66 -8.08
CA LEU A 525 -26.95 2.49 -7.21
C LEU A 525 -25.65 2.30 -7.99
N THR A 526 -24.58 2.91 -7.50
CA THR A 526 -23.20 2.70 -7.93
C THR A 526 -22.41 2.07 -6.79
N ALA A 527 -21.65 1.03 -7.12
CA ALA A 527 -20.68 0.42 -6.23
C ALA A 527 -19.35 1.17 -6.27
N TYR A 528 -18.69 1.25 -5.12
CA TYR A 528 -17.33 1.77 -5.03
C TYR A 528 -16.58 1.17 -3.84
N ARG A 529 -15.25 1.17 -3.94
CA ARG A 529 -14.35 0.77 -2.87
C ARG A 529 -14.12 1.92 -1.90
N GLY A 530 -13.66 1.62 -0.69
CA GLY A 530 -13.42 2.63 0.35
C GLY A 530 -12.39 3.68 -0.04
N PHE A 531 -11.47 3.34 -0.94
CA PHE A 531 -10.41 4.21 -1.45
C PHE A 531 -10.33 4.15 -2.97
N SER A 532 -9.60 5.13 -3.52
CA SER A 532 -9.24 5.12 -4.93
C SER A 532 -8.37 3.91 -5.26
N PHE A 533 -8.63 3.29 -6.39
CA PHE A 533 -7.87 2.16 -6.90
C PHE A 533 -7.84 2.22 -8.43
N GLY A 534 -7.08 1.31 -9.03
CA GLY A 534 -7.15 1.03 -10.45
C GLY A 534 -6.76 -0.41 -10.72
N ASN A 535 -6.81 -0.79 -11.99
CA ASN A 535 -6.70 -2.19 -12.42
C ASN A 535 -5.37 -2.53 -13.07
N LEU A 536 -4.45 -1.58 -13.23
CA LEU A 536 -3.16 -1.82 -13.85
C LEU A 536 -2.17 -2.41 -12.84
N ARG A 537 -1.65 -3.60 -13.17
CA ARG A 537 -0.59 -4.29 -12.44
C ARG A 537 0.42 -4.90 -13.41
N ASP A 538 1.56 -5.35 -12.90
CA ASP A 538 2.56 -6.08 -13.67
C ASP A 538 2.40 -7.61 -13.55
N SER A 539 3.28 -8.41 -14.14
CA SER A 539 3.15 -9.88 -14.17
C SER A 539 4.15 -10.60 -13.25
N ASP A 540 4.48 -9.99 -12.12
CA ASP A 540 5.39 -10.57 -11.12
C ASP A 540 4.94 -11.99 -10.70
N PRO A 541 5.77 -13.03 -10.91
CA PRO A 541 5.38 -14.40 -10.62
C PRO A 541 5.58 -14.81 -9.15
N GLU A 542 6.13 -13.91 -8.33
CA GLU A 542 6.46 -14.20 -6.93
C GLU A 542 5.23 -14.65 -6.15
N GLN A 543 5.40 -15.70 -5.34
CA GLN A 543 4.32 -16.33 -4.60
C GLN A 543 4.39 -15.91 -3.14
N ALA A 544 3.22 -15.63 -2.56
CA ALA A 544 3.10 -15.44 -1.13
C ALA A 544 3.36 -16.74 -0.37
N ILE A 545 3.86 -16.61 0.86
CA ILE A 545 3.99 -17.71 1.82
C ILE A 545 2.76 -17.86 2.70
N TYR A 546 1.92 -16.82 2.77
CA TYR A 546 0.61 -16.87 3.40
C TYR A 546 -0.53 -16.85 2.38
N GLN A 547 -1.72 -17.11 2.92
CA GLN A 547 -2.99 -17.15 2.23
C GLN A 547 -4.02 -16.39 3.05
N PHE A 548 -5.14 -16.01 2.44
CA PHE A 548 -6.26 -15.42 3.17
C PHE A 548 -6.74 -16.37 4.26
N ALA A 549 -6.67 -15.95 5.51
CA ALA A 549 -6.98 -16.79 6.66
C ALA A 549 -8.23 -16.33 7.42
N ASP A 550 -8.62 -15.07 7.30
CA ASP A 550 -9.87 -14.57 7.87
C ASP A 550 -11.06 -15.07 7.02
N PRO A 551 -11.93 -15.94 7.56
CA PRO A 551 -13.12 -16.40 6.84
C PRO A 551 -14.15 -15.29 6.64
N GLY A 552 -14.04 -14.16 7.35
CA GLY A 552 -14.88 -12.98 7.18
C GLY A 552 -14.52 -12.17 5.92
N TYR A 553 -13.36 -12.40 5.32
CA TYR A 553 -12.92 -11.68 4.12
C TYR A 553 -13.43 -12.34 2.82
N GLY A 554 -14.75 -12.25 2.62
CA GLY A 554 -15.41 -12.68 1.39
C GLY A 554 -15.18 -14.16 1.06
N THR A 555 -14.82 -14.46 -0.18
CA THR A 555 -14.69 -15.86 -0.68
C THR A 555 -13.25 -16.26 -0.99
N ARG A 556 -12.27 -15.44 -0.57
CA ARG A 556 -10.85 -15.64 -0.90
C ARG A 556 -10.11 -16.55 0.09
N THR A 557 -10.76 -16.98 1.17
CA THR A 557 -10.18 -17.84 2.20
C THR A 557 -9.45 -19.04 1.60
N GLY A 558 -8.22 -19.27 2.05
CA GLY A 558 -7.33 -20.34 1.59
C GLY A 558 -6.61 -20.08 0.26
N GLN A 559 -6.85 -18.94 -0.40
CA GLN A 559 -6.10 -18.58 -1.60
C GLN A 559 -4.81 -17.82 -1.21
N PRO A 560 -3.67 -18.07 -1.89
CA PRO A 560 -2.45 -17.29 -1.68
C PRO A 560 -2.70 -15.80 -1.96
N TYR A 561 -1.96 -14.93 -1.26
CA TYR A 561 -1.98 -13.52 -1.61
C TYR A 561 -1.28 -13.28 -2.96
N PRO A 562 -1.85 -12.47 -3.87
CA PRO A 562 -1.15 -12.11 -5.09
C PRO A 562 -0.06 -11.07 -4.81
N LEU A 563 1.19 -11.36 -5.20
CA LEU A 563 2.30 -10.43 -5.02
C LEU A 563 2.63 -9.64 -6.31
N TRP A 564 1.62 -9.22 -7.08
CA TRP A 564 1.86 -8.33 -8.22
C TRP A 564 2.22 -6.92 -7.78
N ASN A 565 2.93 -6.18 -8.64
CA ASN A 565 3.17 -4.75 -8.42
C ASN A 565 2.07 -3.95 -9.10
N TRP A 566 1.32 -3.21 -8.30
CA TRP A 566 0.19 -2.40 -8.76
C TRP A 566 0.63 -0.99 -9.09
N CYS A 567 -0.01 -0.37 -10.09
CA CYS A 567 0.37 0.96 -10.52
C CYS A 567 0.10 2.00 -9.44
N VAL A 568 1.06 2.87 -9.17
CA VAL A 568 0.89 4.00 -8.25
C VAL A 568 -0.26 4.89 -8.73
N LEU A 569 -1.05 5.41 -7.79
CA LEU A 569 -2.01 6.46 -8.05
C LEU A 569 -1.30 7.75 -8.44
N PHE A 570 -1.83 8.49 -9.40
CA PHE A 570 -1.29 9.79 -9.79
C PHE A 570 -2.38 10.71 -10.28
N LYS A 571 -2.18 12.01 -10.11
CA LYS A 571 -3.11 13.05 -10.57
C LYS A 571 -2.38 14.03 -11.47
N GLN A 572 -3.10 14.48 -12.49
CA GLN A 572 -2.64 15.54 -13.39
C GLN A 572 -1.28 15.26 -14.08
N PHE A 573 -0.98 13.98 -14.37
CA PHE A 573 0.20 13.60 -15.13
C PHE A 573 0.14 14.23 -16.53
N PRO A 574 1.15 14.98 -16.98
CA PRO A 574 1.06 15.77 -18.21
C PRO A 574 0.95 14.87 -19.44
N ILE A 575 0.05 15.22 -20.36
CA ILE A 575 -0.04 14.62 -21.69
C ILE A 575 0.57 15.60 -22.69
N SER A 576 1.63 15.17 -23.35
CA SER A 576 2.31 15.97 -24.36
C SER A 576 1.59 15.94 -25.70
N ASP A 577 1.45 17.11 -26.33
CA ASP A 577 1.26 17.19 -27.78
C ASP A 577 2.62 16.88 -28.43
N GLN A 578 2.62 16.07 -29.49
CA GLN A 578 3.82 15.83 -30.29
C GLN A 578 4.49 17.16 -30.68
N ARG A 579 5.66 17.46 -30.10
CA ARG A 579 6.69 18.32 -30.70
C ARG A 579 8.02 17.59 -30.65
N GLU A 580 8.55 17.36 -31.84
CA GLU A 580 9.90 16.95 -32.22
C GLU A 580 10.70 16.17 -31.18
N GLU A 581 10.91 14.88 -31.46
CA GLU A 581 12.07 14.16 -30.96
C GLU A 581 13.32 15.00 -31.24
N LYS A 582 13.81 15.72 -30.24
CA LYS A 582 15.21 16.15 -30.26
C LYS A 582 16.04 14.87 -30.15
N PRO A 583 16.94 14.61 -31.10
CA PRO A 583 17.77 13.41 -31.05
C PRO A 583 18.55 13.41 -29.74
N ILE A 584 18.47 12.29 -29.03
CA ILE A 584 19.26 12.03 -27.83
C ILE A 584 20.74 12.17 -28.22
N PRO A 585 21.54 13.04 -27.57
CA PRO A 585 22.97 13.02 -27.77
C PRO A 585 23.47 11.67 -27.27
N LYS A 586 24.11 10.90 -28.17
CA LYS A 586 24.82 9.68 -27.81
C LYS A 586 25.75 10.01 -26.64
N GLN A 587 25.51 9.38 -25.49
CA GLN A 587 26.51 9.20 -24.44
C GLN A 587 27.09 7.80 -24.59
#